data_AF-A0A3S4IHP8-F1
#
_entry.id   AF-A0A3S4IHP8-F1
#
_cell.length_a   1.000
_cell.length_b   1.000
_cell.length_c   1.000
_cell.angle_alpha   90.00
_cell.angle_beta   90.00
_cell.angle_gamma   90.00
#
_symmetry.space_group_name_H-M   'P 1'
#
loop_
_entity.id
_entity.type
_entity.pdbx_description
1 polymer ?
#
loop_
_entity_poly.entity_id
_entity_poly.type
_entity_poly.pdbx_seq_one_letter_code
_entity_poly.pdbx_strand_id
1 'polypeptide(L)' 'MSESTDWKMVKVVGDVVFEDAAARASYITPVPGGVGPMTVATLIENTLQACVEYHDPQGK' A
#
# COMPACT_ATOMS: atom_id res chain seq x y z
N MET A 1 -3.61 13.56 38.19
CA MET A 1 -3.35 13.80 36.76
C MET A 1 -3.60 12.49 36.03
N SER A 2 -4.76 12.32 35.40
CA SER A 2 -5.06 11.17 34.55
C SER A 2 -4.50 11.46 33.16
N GLU A 3 -3.49 10.70 32.72
CA GLU A 3 -3.01 10.76 31.34
C GLU A 3 -4.11 10.26 30.39
N SER A 4 -4.52 11.14 29.48
CA SER A 4 -5.49 10.86 28.42
C SER A 4 -4.77 10.14 27.28
N THR A 5 -4.85 8.81 27.29
CA THR A 5 -4.41 7.97 26.16
C THR A 5 -5.57 7.77 25.18
N ASP A 6 -6.21 8.86 24.74
CA ASP A 6 -7.31 8.81 23.77
C ASP A 6 -6.80 9.23 22.39
N TRP A 7 -5.92 8.39 21.82
CA TRP A 7 -5.46 8.54 20.43
C TRP A 7 -6.58 8.07 19.50
N LYS A 8 -7.58 8.92 19.29
CA LYS A 8 -8.62 8.68 18.29
C LYS A 8 -7.97 8.49 16.92
N MET A 9 -7.97 7.24 16.44
CA MET A 9 -7.61 6.90 15.08
C MET A 9 -8.52 7.69 14.13
N VAL A 10 -7.96 8.71 13.48
CA VAL A 10 -8.65 9.47 12.45
C VAL A 10 -8.95 8.51 11.30
N LYS A 11 -10.19 8.51 10.80
CA LYS A 11 -10.59 7.64 9.68
C LYS A 11 -9.79 8.02 8.45
N VAL A 12 -8.96 7.10 7.96
CA VAL A 12 -8.23 7.24 6.71
C VAL A 12 -9.14 6.82 5.57
N VAL A 13 -9.38 7.72 4.60
CA VAL A 13 -10.25 7.50 3.44
C VAL A 13 -9.47 7.73 2.16
N GLY A 14 -9.85 7.03 1.09
CA GLY A 14 -9.29 7.23 -0.25
C GLY A 14 -10.04 8.30 -1.04
N ASP A 15 -9.64 8.50 -2.29
CA ASP A 15 -10.19 9.55 -3.16
C ASP A 15 -11.58 9.23 -3.73
N VAL A 16 -12.04 7.99 -3.57
CA VAL A 16 -13.29 7.47 -4.13
C VAL A 16 -14.27 7.10 -3.02
N VAL A 17 -15.56 7.40 -3.22
CA VAL A 17 -16.65 6.90 -2.37
C VAL A 17 -16.75 5.39 -2.53
N PHE A 18 -16.26 4.66 -1.54
CA PHE A 18 -16.06 3.21 -1.64
C PHE A 18 -17.38 2.45 -1.84
N GLU A 19 -18.44 2.85 -1.16
CA GLU A 19 -19.74 2.18 -1.18
C GLU A 19 -20.40 2.24 -2.57
N ASP A 20 -20.43 3.43 -3.19
CA ASP A 20 -21.00 3.63 -4.52
C ASP A 20 -20.17 2.94 -5.61
N ALA A 21 -18.85 2.97 -5.47
CA ALA A 21 -17.92 2.37 -6.43
C ALA A 21 -17.92 0.84 -6.32
N ALA A 22 -17.97 0.28 -5.11
CA ALA A 22 -18.00 -1.17 -4.88
C ALA A 22 -19.26 -1.85 -5.44
N ALA A 23 -20.38 -1.12 -5.54
CA ALA A 23 -21.61 -1.63 -6.15
C ALA A 23 -21.52 -1.78 -7.69
N ARG A 24 -20.55 -1.10 -8.34
CA ARG A 24 -20.43 -1.03 -9.80
C ARG A 24 -19.16 -1.67 -10.34
N ALA A 25 -18.07 -1.60 -9.59
CA ALA A 25 -16.77 -2.11 -10.00
C ALA A 25 -16.69 -3.64 -9.82
N SER A 26 -16.03 -4.33 -10.76
CA SER A 26 -15.73 -5.77 -10.60
C SER A 26 -14.65 -6.04 -9.55
N TYR A 27 -13.73 -5.09 -9.35
CA TYR A 27 -12.69 -5.10 -8.33
C TYR A 27 -12.47 -3.68 -7.81
N ILE A 28 -12.20 -3.55 -6.51
CA ILE A 28 -11.93 -2.28 -5.84
C ILE A 28 -10.89 -2.46 -4.73
N THR A 29 -9.95 -1.53 -4.60
CA THR A 29 -8.93 -1.57 -3.55
C THR A 29 -9.40 -0.82 -2.30
N PRO A 30 -9.38 -1.42 -1.10
CA PRO A 30 -9.81 -0.75 0.12
C PRO A 30 -8.81 0.33 0.56
N VAL A 31 -9.30 1.32 1.29
CA VAL A 31 -8.45 2.28 2.01
C VAL A 31 -8.90 2.31 3.48
N PRO A 32 -8.00 2.08 4.44
CA PRO A 32 -6.58 1.74 4.28
C PRO A 32 -6.34 0.29 3.79
N GLY A 33 -5.12 0.00 3.31
CA GLY A 33 -4.68 -1.38 3.02
C GLY A 33 -4.63 -1.81 1.56
N GLY A 34 -5.05 -0.96 0.62
CA GLY A 34 -4.99 -1.23 -0.83
C GLY A 34 -3.62 -0.96 -1.43
N VAL A 35 -3.48 0.18 -2.11
CA VAL A 35 -2.28 0.50 -2.92
C VAL A 35 -1.04 0.88 -2.10
N GLY A 36 -1.22 1.33 -0.85
CA GLY A 36 -0.12 1.78 0.01
C GLY A 36 0.96 0.71 0.23
N PRO A 37 0.61 -0.50 0.74
CA PRO A 37 1.56 -1.60 0.93
C PRO A 37 2.31 -2.01 -0.34
N MET A 38 1.66 -1.95 -1.51
CA MET A 38 2.29 -2.32 -2.78
C MET A 38 3.45 -1.38 -3.15
N THR A 39 3.40 -0.11 -2.74
CA THR A 39 4.50 0.83 -3.01
C THR A 39 5.80 0.39 -2.33
N VAL A 40 5.71 -0.07 -1.08
CA VAL A 40 6.86 -0.60 -0.35
C VAL A 40 7.31 -1.94 -0.95
N ALA A 41 6.39 -2.82 -1.31
CA ALA A 41 6.71 -4.10 -1.93
C ALA A 41 7.48 -3.91 -3.25
N THR A 42 7.00 -3.02 -4.13
CA THR A 42 7.64 -2.74 -5.42
C THR A 42 8.99 -2.06 -5.26
N LEU A 43 9.22 -1.26 -4.22
CA LEU A 43 10.56 -0.74 -3.93
C LEU A 43 11.56 -1.87 -3.65
N ILE A 44 11.16 -2.87 -2.87
CA ILE A 44 12.00 -4.03 -2.58
C ILE A 44 12.21 -4.88 -3.82
N GLU A 45 11.16 -5.11 -4.61
CA GLU A 45 11.24 -5.82 -5.88
C GLU A 45 12.21 -5.13 -6.85
N ASN A 46 12.09 -3.82 -7.04
CA ASN A 46 12.99 -3.05 -7.89
C ASN A 46 14.45 -3.08 -7.39
N THR A 47 14.65 -3.10 -6.08
CA THR A 47 16.00 -3.21 -5.48
C THR A 47 16.60 -4.58 -5.79
N LEU A 48 15.80 -5.65 -5.66
CA LEU A 48 16.22 -7.00 -6.00
C LEU A 48 16.50 -7.14 -7.50
N GLN A 49 15.60 -6.63 -8.34
CA GLN A 49 15.76 -6.63 -9.79
C GLN A 49 17.03 -5.88 -10.18
N ALA A 50 17.30 -4.72 -9.59
CA ALA A 50 18.51 -3.97 -9.88
C ALA A 50 19.77 -4.76 -9.50
N CYS A 51 19.76 -5.45 -8.36
CA CYS A 51 20.86 -6.31 -7.94
C CYS A 51 21.09 -7.45 -8.96
N VAL A 52 20.04 -8.22 -9.26
CA VAL A 52 20.14 -9.42 -10.09
C VAL A 52 20.35 -9.11 -11.57
N GLU A 53 19.78 -8.04 -12.12
CA GLU A 53 19.84 -7.79 -13.57
C GLU A 53 20.97 -6.82 -13.97
N TYR A 54 21.29 -5.83 -13.13
CA TYR A 54 22.19 -4.74 -13.50
C TYR A 54 23.54 -4.77 -12.78
N HIS A 55 23.63 -5.38 -11.59
CA HIS A 55 24.87 -5.38 -10.80
C HIS A 55 25.55 -6.76 -10.73
N ASP A 56 24.78 -7.84 -10.52
CA ASP A 56 25.27 -9.22 -10.42
C ASP A 56 24.37 -10.22 -11.21
N PRO A 57 24.38 -10.16 -12.55
CA PRO A 57 23.63 -11.08 -13.39
C PRO A 57 24.20 -12.49 -13.34
N GLN A 58 23.48 -13.37 -12.62
CA GLN A 58 23.77 -14.79 -12.60
C GLN A 58 23.53 -15.38 -14.00
N GLY A 59 24.62 -15.75 -14.68
CA GLY A 59 24.59 -16.36 -16.02
C GLY A 59 25.31 -15.58 -17.12
N LYS A 60 26.08 -14.53 -16.78
CA LYS A 60 27.20 -14.07 -17.61
C LYS A 60 28.53 -14.53 -17.03
#